data_AF-A0A2K6P7F8-F1
#
_entry.id   AF-A0A2K6P7F8-F1
#
_cell.length_a   1.000
_cell.length_b   1.000
_cell.length_c   1.000
_cell.angle_alpha   90.00
_cell.angle_beta   90.00
_cell.angle_gamma   90.00
#
_symmetry.space_group_name_H-M   'P 1'
#
loop_
_entity.id
_entity.type
_entity.pdbx_description
1 polymer ?
#
loop_
_entity_poly.entity_id
_entity_poly.type
_entity_poly.pdbx_seq_one_letter_code
_entity_poly.pdbx_strand_id
1 'polypeptide(L)'
;MASANLRRVADGGGAGGTFQPYLDSLRQELQQTDPTLLSVVVAVLAVLLTLVFWKLIRSRRSSQRAVLLVGLCDSGKTLLFVRLLTGLYRDTQTSITDSSAVYRVNNNRGNSLTLIDLPGHESLRLQFLERFKSSARAIVFVVDSAAFQREVKDVAEFLYQVLIDSMGLKNTPSFLIACNKQGHTGQFQHCPCSAGEERQRV
;
A
#
# COMPACT_ATOMS: atom_id res chain seq x y z
N MET A 1 -23.86 29.71 71.12
CA MET A 1 -22.49 30.12 70.75
C MET A 1 -22.07 29.35 69.49
N ALA A 2 -21.71 30.08 68.43
CA ALA A 2 -20.83 29.70 67.30
C ALA A 2 -21.23 28.51 66.38
N SER A 3 -21.00 28.51 65.07
CA SER A 3 -20.67 29.52 64.07
C SER A 3 -20.65 28.85 62.68
N ALA A 4 -21.00 29.63 61.66
CA ALA A 4 -20.43 29.66 60.30
C ALA A 4 -20.43 28.43 59.36
N ASN A 5 -21.27 28.57 58.33
CA ASN A 5 -20.95 28.51 56.89
C ASN A 5 -19.46 28.60 56.51
N LEU A 6 -18.99 27.71 55.62
CA LEU A 6 -18.00 27.91 54.53
C LEU A 6 -17.69 26.53 53.89
N ARG A 7 -17.52 26.26 52.59
CA ARG A 7 -17.20 27.00 51.35
C ARG A 7 -17.88 26.26 50.19
N ARG A 8 -18.72 26.90 49.38
CA ARG A 8 -18.36 27.46 48.06
C ARG A 8 -17.30 26.65 47.30
N VAL A 9 -17.76 25.90 46.31
CA VAL A 9 -16.99 25.63 45.08
C VAL A 9 -17.51 26.62 44.03
N ALA A 10 -16.87 27.78 43.96
CA ALA A 10 -16.64 28.50 42.71
C ALA A 10 -15.33 27.92 42.15
N ASP A 11 -14.99 27.86 40.87
CA ASP A 11 -15.24 28.79 39.77
C ASP A 11 -14.66 28.13 38.49
N GLY A 12 -15.02 28.65 37.31
CA GLY A 12 -14.07 28.74 36.21
C GLY A 12 -14.47 28.07 34.90
N GLY A 13 -15.00 28.85 33.95
CA GLY A 13 -15.06 28.45 32.54
C GLY A 13 -15.95 29.30 31.66
N GLY A 14 -15.75 30.62 31.64
CA GLY A 14 -16.52 31.57 30.84
C GLY A 14 -16.37 31.35 29.32
N ALA A 15 -17.37 30.72 28.72
CA ALA A 15 -17.71 30.81 27.28
C ALA A 15 -19.17 30.39 26.97
N GLY A 16 -20.01 30.11 27.98
CA GLY A 16 -21.33 29.48 27.79
C GLY A 16 -22.56 30.38 28.03
N GLY A 17 -22.38 31.64 28.45
CA GLY A 17 -23.47 32.47 28.98
C GLY A 17 -24.61 32.80 28.00
N THR A 18 -24.34 32.78 26.69
CA THR A 18 -25.36 33.05 25.65
C THR A 18 -26.00 31.78 25.09
N PHE A 19 -25.37 30.61 25.24
CA PHE A 19 -25.87 29.33 24.75
C PHE A 19 -26.71 28.59 25.80
N GLN A 20 -26.52 28.92 27.08
CA GLN A 20 -27.25 28.35 28.21
C GLN A 20 -28.78 28.40 28.07
N PRO A 21 -29.42 29.56 27.78
CA PRO A 21 -30.88 29.62 27.67
C PRO A 21 -31.39 28.79 26.48
N TYR A 22 -30.61 28.69 25.40
CA TYR A 22 -30.95 27.86 24.26
C TYR A 22 -30.86 26.36 24.59
N LEU A 23 -29.82 25.94 25.31
CA LEU A 23 -29.70 24.56 25.78
C LEU A 23 -30.79 24.18 26.79
N ASP A 24 -31.22 25.13 27.61
CA ASP A 24 -32.30 24.92 28.57
C ASP A 24 -33.66 24.82 27.87
N SER A 25 -33.93 25.65 26.85
CA SER A 25 -35.11 25.48 25.99
C SER A 25 -35.12 24.15 25.24
N LEU A 26 -33.97 23.72 24.70
CA LEU A 26 -33.87 22.39 24.06
C LEU A 26 -34.04 21.24 25.05
N ARG A 27 -33.54 21.37 26.29
CA ARG A 27 -33.77 20.38 27.34
C ARG A 27 -35.25 20.27 27.72
N GLN A 28 -35.95 21.40 27.79
CA GLN A 28 -37.35 21.42 28.18
C GLN A 28 -38.24 20.73 27.12
N GLU A 29 -37.98 20.99 25.84
CA GLU A 29 -38.63 20.30 24.71
C GLU A 29 -38.31 18.80 24.67
N LEU A 30 -37.04 18.45 24.94
CA LEU A 30 -36.60 17.05 25.00
C LEU A 30 -37.22 16.29 26.17
N GLN A 31 -37.39 16.93 27.33
CA GLN A 31 -37.97 16.32 28.53
C GLN A 31 -39.49 16.14 28.45
N GLN A 32 -40.14 16.84 27.53
CA GLN A 32 -41.56 16.71 27.21
C GLN A 32 -41.84 15.49 26.30
N THR A 33 -40.80 14.95 25.66
CA THR A 33 -40.85 13.70 24.89
C THR A 33 -40.58 12.52 25.82
N ASP A 34 -41.28 11.40 25.65
CA ASP A 34 -41.08 10.21 26.48
C ASP A 34 -39.59 9.85 26.60
N PRO A 35 -39.04 9.70 27.82
CA PRO A 35 -37.60 9.48 28.03
C PRO A 35 -37.09 8.17 27.39
N THR A 36 -38.00 7.21 27.18
CA THR A 36 -37.75 5.96 26.45
C THR A 36 -37.57 6.20 24.94
N LEU A 37 -38.38 7.05 24.30
CA LEU A 37 -38.23 7.37 22.88
C LEU A 37 -36.95 8.15 22.62
N LEU A 38 -36.62 9.09 23.50
CA LEU A 38 -35.41 9.90 23.38
C LEU A 38 -34.13 9.06 23.50
N SER A 39 -34.10 8.15 24.48
CA SER A 39 -32.97 7.22 24.64
C SER A 39 -32.81 6.27 23.46
N VAL A 40 -33.93 5.78 22.88
CA VAL A 40 -33.90 4.96 21.66
C VAL A 40 -33.35 5.76 20.47
N VAL A 41 -33.78 7.01 20.26
CA VAL A 41 -33.30 7.86 19.17
C VAL A 41 -31.79 8.14 19.30
N VAL A 42 -31.32 8.47 20.50
CA VAL A 42 -29.89 8.71 20.76
C VAL A 42 -29.07 7.44 20.53
N ALA A 43 -29.56 6.27 20.97
CA ALA A 43 -28.87 5.00 20.74
C ALA A 43 -28.77 4.67 19.24
N VAL A 44 -29.85 4.86 18.48
CA VAL A 44 -29.86 4.64 17.03
C VAL A 44 -28.90 5.58 16.32
N LEU A 45 -28.87 6.87 16.69
CA LEU A 45 -27.91 7.84 16.16
C LEU A 45 -26.46 7.45 16.47
N ALA A 46 -26.16 7.03 17.70
CA ALA A 46 -24.82 6.58 18.08
C ALA A 46 -24.38 5.34 17.29
N VAL A 47 -25.27 4.36 17.10
CA VAL A 47 -25.00 3.17 16.27
C VAL A 47 -24.79 3.55 14.81
N LEU A 48 -25.61 4.44 14.24
CA LEU A 48 -25.42 4.93 12.87
C LEU A 48 -24.07 5.64 12.71
N LEU A 49 -23.74 6.55 13.63
CA LEU A 49 -22.48 7.29 13.59
C LEU A 49 -21.27 6.36 13.71
N THR A 50 -21.31 5.39 14.62
CA THR A 50 -20.23 4.40 14.78
C THR A 50 -20.08 3.52 13.54
N LEU A 51 -21.19 3.05 12.93
CA LEU A 51 -21.16 2.27 11.69
C LEU A 51 -20.58 3.07 10.51
N VAL A 52 -21.00 4.34 10.37
CA VAL A 52 -20.49 5.24 9.33
C VAL A 52 -19.00 5.49 9.54
N PHE A 53 -18.58 5.83 10.76
CA PHE A 53 -17.18 6.09 11.09
C PHE A 53 -16.31 4.84 10.87
N TRP A 54 -16.80 3.67 11.27
CA TRP A 54 -16.15 2.38 11.02
C TRP A 54 -16.01 2.10 9.52
N LYS A 55 -17.07 2.32 8.73
CA LYS A 55 -17.01 2.13 7.27
C LYS A 55 -16.04 3.10 6.62
N LEU A 56 -16.03 4.36 7.02
CA LEU A 56 -15.14 5.39 6.48
C LEU A 56 -13.67 5.07 6.78
N ILE A 57 -13.35 4.69 8.03
CA ILE A 57 -12.00 4.30 8.44
C ILE A 57 -11.55 3.02 7.72
N ARG A 58 -12.43 2.01 7.63
CA ARG A 58 -12.12 0.74 6.97
C ARG A 58 -11.97 0.88 5.46
N SER A 59 -12.77 1.75 4.83
CA SER A 59 -12.69 2.03 3.39
C SER A 59 -11.34 2.65 3.01
N ARG A 60 -10.84 3.62 3.80
CA ARG A 60 -9.52 4.22 3.56
C ARG A 60 -8.36 3.23 3.68
N ARG A 61 -8.46 2.21 4.54
CA ARG A 61 -7.42 1.16 4.68
C ARG A 61 -7.37 0.17 3.52
N SER A 62 -8.43 0.04 2.71
CA SER A 62 -8.53 -0.96 1.64
C SER A 62 -7.94 -0.52 0.28
N SER A 63 -7.30 0.66 0.22
CA SER A 63 -6.80 1.22 -1.06
C SER A 63 -5.44 0.67 -1.49
N GLN A 64 -4.74 -0.10 -0.66
CA GLN A 64 -3.43 -0.65 -1.01
C GLN A 64 -3.60 -1.82 -2.00
N ARG A 65 -3.49 -1.51 -3.29
CA ARG A 65 -3.55 -2.49 -4.39
C ARG A 65 -2.29 -2.48 -5.25
N ALA A 66 -1.32 -1.61 -4.94
CA ALA A 66 -0.13 -1.47 -5.74
C ALA A 66 0.89 -2.59 -5.45
N VAL A 67 1.52 -3.10 -6.50
CA VAL A 67 2.66 -4.00 -6.44
C VAL A 67 3.83 -3.26 -7.09
N LEU A 68 4.85 -2.96 -6.28
CA LEU A 68 6.02 -2.20 -6.72
C LEU A 68 7.09 -3.15 -7.23
N LEU A 69 7.56 -2.94 -8.46
CA LEU A 69 8.74 -3.60 -9.00
C LEU A 69 9.96 -2.71 -8.75
N VAL A 70 10.91 -3.20 -7.96
CA VAL A 70 12.15 -2.50 -7.59
C VAL A 70 13.35 -3.39 -7.85
N GLY A 71 14.53 -2.81 -8.04
CA GLY A 71 15.77 -3.54 -8.34
C GLY A 71 16.77 -2.67 -9.10
N LEU A 72 18.02 -3.13 -9.19
CA LEU A 72 19.08 -2.42 -9.93
C LEU A 72 18.74 -2.27 -11.42
N CYS A 73 19.42 -1.34 -12.10
CA CYS A 73 19.36 -1.23 -13.56
C CYS A 73 19.66 -2.58 -14.21
N ASP A 74 19.06 -2.85 -15.37
CA ASP A 74 19.24 -4.10 -16.14
C ASP A 74 18.81 -5.41 -15.46
N SER A 75 18.26 -5.38 -14.24
CA SER A 75 17.68 -6.58 -13.60
C SER A 75 16.46 -7.16 -14.32
N GLY A 76 15.87 -6.40 -15.24
CA GLY A 76 14.75 -6.83 -16.08
C GLY A 76 13.37 -6.54 -15.49
N LYS A 77 13.24 -5.52 -14.63
CA LYS A 77 11.95 -5.05 -14.06
C LYS A 77 10.90 -4.76 -15.14
N THR A 78 11.25 -3.95 -16.13
CA THR A 78 10.35 -3.58 -17.23
C THR A 78 10.00 -4.78 -18.10
N LEU A 79 10.93 -5.71 -18.33
CA LEU A 79 10.65 -6.95 -19.06
C LEU A 79 9.65 -7.84 -18.29
N LEU A 80 9.81 -7.94 -16.97
CA LEU A 80 8.90 -8.66 -16.10
C LEU A 80 7.51 -7.99 -16.08
N PHE A 81 7.47 -6.66 -16.03
CA PHE A 81 6.24 -5.88 -16.12
C PHE A 81 5.47 -6.15 -17.42
N VAL A 82 6.14 -6.03 -18.57
CA VAL A 82 5.53 -6.29 -19.89
C VAL A 82 5.02 -7.73 -19.99
N ARG A 83 5.82 -8.70 -19.53
CA ARG A 83 5.46 -10.12 -19.55
C ARG A 83 4.23 -10.43 -18.69
N LEU A 84 4.10 -9.81 -17.52
CA LEU A 84 2.92 -9.98 -16.67
C LEU A 84 1.66 -9.37 -17.26
N LEU A 85 1.78 -8.24 -17.98
CA LEU A 85 0.62 -7.58 -18.57
C LEU A 85 0.11 -8.26 -19.84
N THR A 86 1.03 -8.69 -20.70
CA THR A 86 0.68 -9.17 -22.05
C THR A 86 0.68 -10.69 -22.18
N GLY A 87 1.32 -11.41 -21.25
CA GLY A 87 1.52 -12.86 -21.34
C GLY A 87 2.42 -13.31 -22.51
N LEU A 88 2.92 -12.36 -23.31
CA LEU A 88 3.71 -12.57 -24.52
C LEU A 88 5.00 -11.74 -24.43
N TYR A 89 6.07 -12.23 -25.03
CA TYR A 89 7.30 -11.45 -25.20
C TYR A 89 7.08 -10.52 -26.42
N ARG A 90 6.67 -9.28 -26.18
CA ARG A 90 6.40 -8.28 -27.24
C ARG A 90 7.08 -6.97 -26.89
N ASP A 91 7.95 -6.51 -27.79
CA ASP A 91 8.37 -5.11 -27.84
C ASP A 91 7.17 -4.28 -28.31
N THR A 92 6.51 -3.56 -27.41
CA THR A 92 5.49 -2.57 -27.81
C THR A 92 5.55 -1.32 -26.95
N GLN A 93 5.90 -0.22 -27.61
CA GLN A 93 5.54 1.14 -27.24
C GLN A 93 4.03 1.35 -27.47
N THR A 94 3.32 1.94 -26.50
CA THR A 94 2.56 3.21 -26.61
C THR A 94 1.62 3.40 -25.41
N SER A 95 1.96 4.37 -24.56
CA SER A 95 1.12 5.23 -23.69
C SER A 95 0.03 4.60 -22.80
N ILE A 96 0.41 4.27 -21.55
CA ILE A 96 -0.45 4.30 -20.35
C ILE A 96 0.41 4.87 -19.20
N THR A 97 0.46 6.20 -19.05
CA THR A 97 1.15 6.92 -17.94
C THR A 97 2.40 6.20 -17.39
N ASP A 98 3.40 5.99 -18.26
CA ASP A 98 4.79 5.49 -18.18
C ASP A 98 5.33 4.60 -17.03
N SER A 99 4.60 4.29 -15.96
CA SER A 99 5.14 3.55 -14.81
C SER A 99 4.10 2.68 -14.08
N SER A 100 2.81 2.70 -14.44
CA SER A 100 1.80 1.87 -13.76
C SER A 100 0.74 1.26 -14.68
N ALA A 101 0.32 0.04 -14.41
CA ALA A 101 -0.71 -0.68 -15.16
C ALA A 101 -1.55 -1.58 -14.26
N VAL A 102 -2.81 -1.80 -14.64
CA VAL A 102 -3.73 -2.67 -13.89
C VAL A 102 -3.57 -4.11 -14.36
N TYR A 103 -3.13 -4.98 -13.46
CA TYR A 103 -3.05 -6.42 -13.65
C TYR A 103 -4.24 -7.12 -13.01
N ARG A 104 -5.00 -7.86 -13.82
CA ARG A 104 -6.09 -8.70 -13.33
C ARG A 104 -5.55 -10.07 -12.94
N VAL A 105 -5.63 -10.39 -11.66
CA VAL A 105 -5.21 -11.71 -11.16
C VAL A 105 -6.19 -12.75 -11.67
N ASN A 106 -5.67 -13.82 -12.29
CA ASN A 106 -6.45 -14.98 -12.75
C ASN A 106 -6.92 -15.86 -11.58
N ASN A 107 -7.69 -15.27 -10.67
CA ASN A 107 -8.34 -15.98 -9.57
C ASN A 107 -9.84 -15.72 -9.66
N ASN A 108 -10.67 -16.69 -9.26
CA ASN A 108 -12.14 -16.65 -9.32
C ASN A 108 -12.78 -15.43 -8.61
N ARG A 109 -12.00 -14.64 -7.88
CA ARG A 109 -12.43 -13.44 -7.13
C ARG A 109 -12.27 -12.12 -7.89
N GLY A 110 -11.72 -12.11 -9.11
CA GLY A 110 -11.65 -10.91 -9.95
C GLY A 110 -10.79 -9.77 -9.36
N ASN A 111 -9.78 -10.10 -8.55
CA ASN A 111 -8.93 -9.11 -7.91
C ASN A 111 -8.04 -8.40 -8.96
N SER A 112 -8.15 -7.07 -9.02
CA SER A 112 -7.24 -6.21 -9.79
C SER A 112 -6.12 -5.68 -8.89
N LEU A 113 -4.87 -5.84 -9.31
CA LEU A 113 -3.68 -5.22 -8.73
C LEU A 113 -3.19 -4.11 -9.66
N THR A 114 -2.52 -3.10 -9.12
CA THR A 114 -1.83 -2.11 -9.93
C THR A 114 -0.35 -2.42 -9.88
N LEU A 115 0.23 -2.92 -10.97
CA LEU A 115 1.67 -3.06 -11.07
C LEU A 115 2.29 -1.70 -11.33
N ILE A 116 3.37 -1.38 -10.64
CA ILE A 116 4.12 -0.14 -10.79
C ILE A 116 5.59 -0.50 -11.04
N ASP A 117 6.12 -0.13 -12.20
CA ASP A 117 7.53 -0.28 -12.53
C ASP A 117 8.31 0.94 -12.03
N LEU A 118 9.23 0.75 -11.07
CA LEU A 118 10.05 1.82 -10.54
C LEU A 118 11.37 1.93 -11.31
N PRO A 119 11.76 3.15 -11.73
CA PRO A 119 13.01 3.34 -12.45
C PRO A 119 14.20 2.94 -11.57
N GLY A 120 15.14 2.19 -12.16
CA GLY A 120 16.33 1.69 -11.47
C GLY A 120 17.42 2.74 -11.26
N HIS A 121 17.33 3.90 -11.91
CA HIS A 121 18.36 4.94 -11.82
C HIS A 121 18.50 5.46 -10.38
N GLU A 122 19.75 5.62 -9.93
CA GLU A 122 20.11 5.83 -8.54
C GLU A 122 19.44 7.07 -7.90
N SER A 123 19.32 8.15 -8.66
CA SER A 123 18.70 9.40 -8.20
C SER A 123 17.16 9.33 -8.09
N LEU A 124 16.52 8.44 -8.84
CA LEU A 124 15.06 8.41 -8.97
C LEU A 124 14.42 7.30 -8.12
N ARG A 125 15.14 6.20 -7.87
CA ARG A 125 14.60 5.02 -7.15
C ARG A 125 13.98 5.37 -5.79
N LEU A 126 14.65 6.19 -4.97
CA LEU A 126 14.18 6.55 -3.63
C LEU A 126 12.98 7.51 -3.67
N GLN A 127 13.01 8.49 -4.59
CA GLN A 127 11.91 9.44 -4.73
C GLN A 127 10.61 8.74 -5.13
N PHE A 128 10.67 7.83 -6.09
CA PHE A 128 9.48 7.10 -6.51
C PHE A 128 9.05 6.06 -5.46
N LEU A 129 10.01 5.40 -4.81
CA LEU A 129 9.71 4.49 -3.71
C LEU A 129 8.99 5.21 -2.56
N GLU A 130 9.43 6.40 -2.17
CA GLU A 130 8.75 7.21 -1.15
C GLU A 130 7.34 7.65 -1.56
N ARG A 131 7.13 7.99 -2.84
CA ARG A 131 5.80 8.35 -3.34
C ARG A 131 4.83 7.17 -3.31
N PHE A 132 5.29 5.97 -3.66
CA PHE A 132 4.40 4.82 -3.84
C PHE A 132 4.36 3.84 -2.65
N LYS A 133 5.30 3.92 -1.69
CA LYS A 133 5.37 3.01 -0.53
C LYS A 133 4.09 2.99 0.31
N SER A 134 3.41 4.13 0.45
CA SER A 134 2.15 4.24 1.21
C SER A 134 0.99 3.45 0.58
N SER A 135 1.03 3.26 -0.73
CA SER A 135 -0.01 2.58 -1.52
C SER A 135 0.34 1.11 -1.82
N ALA A 136 1.55 0.69 -1.46
CA ALA A 136 2.07 -0.64 -1.72
C ALA A 136 1.37 -1.69 -0.87
N ARG A 137 0.87 -2.73 -1.54
CA ARG A 137 0.46 -3.99 -0.91
C ARG A 137 1.59 -5.00 -0.89
N ALA A 138 2.41 -4.98 -1.93
CA ALA A 138 3.58 -5.84 -2.06
C ALA A 138 4.71 -5.12 -2.80
N ILE A 139 5.93 -5.54 -2.50
CA ILE A 139 7.16 -5.09 -3.15
C ILE A 139 7.86 -6.33 -3.71
N VAL A 140 8.18 -6.29 -5.00
CA VAL A 140 8.93 -7.32 -5.72
C VAL A 140 10.29 -6.76 -6.06
N PHE A 141 11.32 -7.28 -5.40
CA PHE A 141 12.70 -6.92 -5.61
C PHE A 141 13.34 -7.84 -6.65
N VAL A 142 13.54 -7.32 -7.87
CA VAL A 142 14.05 -8.04 -9.03
C VAL A 142 15.57 -7.97 -9.06
N VAL A 143 16.20 -9.14 -9.02
CA VAL A 143 17.65 -9.34 -9.02
C VAL A 143 18.08 -10.03 -10.31
N ASP A 144 19.16 -9.55 -10.94
CA ASP A 144 19.81 -10.27 -12.03
C ASP A 144 20.66 -11.42 -11.47
N SER A 145 20.28 -12.66 -11.77
CA SER A 145 21.03 -13.83 -11.30
C SER A 145 22.35 -14.02 -12.05
N ALA A 146 22.47 -13.56 -13.30
CA ALA A 146 23.67 -13.70 -14.11
C ALA A 146 24.77 -12.72 -13.70
N ALA A 147 24.39 -11.50 -13.29
CA ALA A 147 25.31 -10.46 -12.81
C ALA A 147 25.48 -10.44 -11.28
N PHE A 148 24.73 -11.25 -10.53
CA PHE A 148 24.66 -11.21 -9.06
C PHE A 148 26.02 -11.23 -8.37
N GLN A 149 26.97 -12.06 -8.83
CA GLN A 149 28.29 -12.18 -8.22
C GLN A 149 29.10 -10.88 -8.28
N ARG A 150 28.88 -10.04 -9.31
CA ARG A 150 29.59 -8.76 -9.50
C ARG A 150 28.90 -7.62 -8.76
N GLU A 151 27.57 -7.67 -8.70
CA GLU A 151 26.73 -6.59 -8.19
C GLU A 151 26.19 -6.85 -6.77
N VAL A 152 26.61 -7.94 -6.11
CA VAL A 152 26.09 -8.36 -4.80
C VAL A 152 26.11 -7.25 -3.75
N LYS A 153 27.15 -6.40 -3.76
CA LYS A 153 27.29 -5.27 -2.84
C LYS A 153 26.18 -4.24 -3.08
N ASP A 154 25.99 -3.82 -4.32
CA ASP A 154 25.00 -2.80 -4.69
C ASP A 154 23.58 -3.33 -4.52
N VAL A 155 23.36 -4.62 -4.82
CA VAL A 155 22.09 -5.32 -4.58
C VAL A 155 21.77 -5.33 -3.08
N ALA A 156 22.73 -5.68 -2.23
CA ALA A 156 22.55 -5.74 -0.78
C ALA A 156 22.29 -4.35 -0.17
N GLU A 157 23.05 -3.33 -0.58
CA GLU A 157 22.86 -1.95 -0.14
C GLU A 157 21.46 -1.45 -0.51
N PHE A 158 21.04 -1.68 -1.76
CA PHE A 158 19.72 -1.25 -2.19
C PHE A 158 18.59 -2.04 -1.50
N LEU A 159 18.74 -3.36 -1.35
CA LEU A 159 17.79 -4.20 -0.62
C LEU A 159 17.62 -3.73 0.82
N TYR A 160 18.72 -3.37 1.50
CA TYR A 160 18.70 -2.85 2.87
C TYR A 160 17.87 -1.56 2.98
N GLN A 161 18.08 -0.61 2.07
CA GLN A 161 17.30 0.64 2.02
C GLN A 161 15.80 0.34 1.84
N VAL A 162 15.45 -0.51 0.88
CA VAL A 162 14.05 -0.88 0.61
C VAL A 162 13.41 -1.55 1.82
N LEU A 163 14.13 -2.43 2.53
CA LEU A 163 13.63 -3.10 3.72
C LEU A 163 13.36 -2.12 4.87
N ILE A 164 14.29 -1.18 5.13
CA ILE A 164 14.08 -0.13 6.13
C ILE A 164 12.83 0.68 5.82
N ASP A 165 12.70 1.15 4.57
CA ASP A 165 11.55 1.94 4.14
C ASP A 165 10.24 1.16 4.24
N SER A 166 10.28 -0.15 4.03
CA SER A 166 9.12 -1.04 4.12
C SER A 166 8.70 -1.28 5.57
N MET A 167 9.66 -1.43 6.49
CA MET A 167 9.39 -1.64 7.92
C MET A 167 8.87 -0.38 8.62
N GLY A 168 9.23 0.81 8.12
CA GLY A 168 8.74 2.08 8.64
C GLY A 168 7.26 2.38 8.34
N LEU A 169 6.58 1.55 7.56
CA LEU A 169 5.19 1.77 7.15
C LEU A 169 4.20 1.19 8.18
N LYS A 170 3.10 1.91 8.41
CA LYS A 170 2.00 1.44 9.29
C LYS A 170 1.41 0.09 8.85
N ASN A 171 1.38 -0.15 7.55
CA ASN A 171 1.03 -1.45 6.96
C ASN A 171 2.27 -1.93 6.21
N THR A 172 2.92 -2.97 6.72
CA THR A 172 4.10 -3.54 6.08
C THR A 172 3.68 -4.27 4.81
N PRO A 173 4.19 -3.88 3.63
CA PRO A 173 3.89 -4.58 2.39
C PRO A 173 4.52 -5.97 2.39
N SER A 174 3.89 -6.92 1.69
CA SER A 174 4.49 -8.24 1.46
C SER A 174 5.73 -8.11 0.57
N PHE A 175 6.82 -8.77 0.92
CA PHE A 175 8.09 -8.66 0.22
C PHE A 175 8.41 -9.95 -0.55
N LEU A 176 8.83 -9.82 -1.81
CA LEU A 176 9.25 -10.93 -2.67
C LEU A 176 10.58 -10.59 -3.35
N ILE A 177 11.52 -11.53 -3.36
CA ILE A 177 12.74 -11.42 -4.16
C ILE A 177 12.56 -12.26 -5.43
N ALA A 178 12.62 -11.62 -6.59
CA ALA A 178 12.48 -12.26 -7.89
C ALA A 178 13.86 -12.33 -8.56
N CYS A 179 14.45 -13.53 -8.56
CA CYS A 179 15.71 -13.80 -9.24
C CYS A 179 15.46 -14.01 -10.75
N ASN A 180 15.73 -12.99 -11.55
CA ASN A 180 15.56 -13.01 -13.00
C ASN A 180 16.83 -13.48 -13.71
N LYS A 181 16.72 -13.83 -15.00
CA LYS A 181 17.83 -14.33 -15.85
C LYS A 181 18.52 -15.60 -15.32
N GLN A 182 17.73 -16.60 -14.91
CA GLN A 182 18.23 -17.90 -14.40
C GLN A 182 18.86 -18.81 -15.47
N GLY A 183 19.40 -18.23 -16.56
CA GLY A 183 19.73 -18.92 -17.80
C GLY A 183 21.21 -19.23 -18.04
N HIS A 184 22.09 -19.26 -17.02
CA HIS A 184 23.48 -19.71 -17.18
C HIS A 184 23.98 -20.56 -16.01
N THR A 185 23.94 -21.89 -16.25
CA THR A 185 25.00 -22.89 -16.00
C THR A 185 25.98 -22.67 -14.84
N GLY A 186 25.72 -23.41 -13.75
CA GLY A 186 26.71 -23.85 -12.78
C GLY A 186 26.68 -25.38 -12.63
N GLN A 187 26.90 -26.13 -13.71
CA GLN A 187 27.23 -27.56 -13.64
C GLN A 187 28.32 -27.87 -14.66
N PHE A 188 29.49 -28.23 -14.14
CA PHE A 188 30.42 -29.14 -14.78
C PHE A 188 29.65 -30.47 -14.98
N GLN A 189 29.11 -30.70 -16.18
CA GLN A 189 28.88 -32.03 -16.73
C GLN A 189 28.67 -31.86 -18.24
N HIS A 190 29.41 -32.64 -19.01
CA HIS A 190 29.14 -32.95 -20.41
C HIS A 190 27.65 -32.87 -20.78
N CYS A 191 27.33 -32.06 -21.79
CA CYS A 191 26.18 -32.32 -22.66
C CYS A 191 26.66 -32.20 -24.12
N PRO A 192 26.68 -33.31 -24.88
CA PRO A 192 27.01 -33.30 -26.29
C PRO A 192 25.80 -32.78 -27.08
N CYS A 193 25.96 -31.66 -27.77
CA CYS A 193 25.08 -31.32 -28.87
C CYS A 193 25.53 -32.09 -30.13
N SER A 194 25.14 -33.37 -30.22
CA SER A 194 24.77 -34.00 -31.50
C SER A 194 23.26 -33.78 -31.66
N ALA A 195 22.65 -33.55 -32.81
CA ALA A 195 23.05 -33.38 -34.20
C ALA A 195 21.76 -32.95 -34.96
N GLY A 196 21.91 -32.40 -36.17
CA GLY A 196 20.83 -32.01 -37.09
C GLY A 196 20.97 -30.56 -37.52
N GLU A 197 21.86 -30.19 -38.45
CA GLU A 197 21.77 -30.44 -39.91
C GLU A 197 20.44 -29.87 -40.44
N GLU A 198 20.42 -28.76 -41.18
CA GLU A 198 20.80 -28.78 -42.59
C GLU A 198 21.29 -27.41 -43.10
N ARG A 199 22.36 -27.51 -43.90
CA ARG A 199 23.06 -26.45 -44.61
C ARG A 199 22.41 -26.26 -45.98
N GLN A 200 21.82 -25.10 -46.24
CA GLN A 200 21.31 -24.79 -47.59
C GLN A 200 22.45 -24.26 -48.48
N ARG A 201 22.62 -24.94 -49.61
CA ARG A 201 23.57 -24.66 -50.70
C ARG A 201 23.35 -23.27 -51.31
N VAL A 202 24.45 -22.58 -51.59
CA VAL A 202 24.80 -22.04 -52.91
C VAL A 202 26.29 -22.29 -53.13
#